data_AF-A0A9K3CWY8-F1
#
_entry.id   AF-A0A9K3CWY8-F1
#
_cell.length_a   1.000
_cell.length_b   1.000
_cell.length_c   1.000
_cell.angle_alpha   90.00
_cell.angle_beta   90.00
_cell.angle_gamma   90.00
#
_symmetry.space_group_name_H-M   'P 1'
#
loop_
_entity.id
_entity.type
_entity.pdbx_description
1 polymer ?
#
loop_
_entity_poly.entity_id
_entity_poly.type
_entity_poly.pdbx_seq_one_letter_code
_entity_poly.pdbx_strand_id
1 'polypeptide(L)'
;MSYRPAPAMNSAQLQQMLTTYKYQNIQHTVSVFQFVMGRIPSLRPEAVQLPTQGGQPMPCACLGGTLPVRYGQNVFQIPVRIILLPQFPFAAPLCYVTPTPQMALVPSQQGGVMSFSPSPSLSLSLPLSLSLYIYIY
;
A
#
# COMPACT_ATOMS: atom_id res chain seq x y z
N MET A 1 -6.02 -11.23 11.72
CA MET A 1 -4.96 -10.24 12.01
C MET A 1 -5.60 -8.87 11.98
N SER A 2 -5.97 -8.33 13.14
CA SER A 2 -6.72 -7.07 13.26
C SER A 2 -5.81 -5.91 12.84
N TYR A 3 -6.27 -5.04 11.93
CA TYR A 3 -5.58 -3.81 11.59
C TYR A 3 -5.42 -2.96 12.87
N ARG A 4 -4.20 -2.92 13.41
CA ARG A 4 -3.82 -1.97 14.46
C ARG A 4 -3.18 -0.79 13.73
N PRO A 5 -3.91 0.33 13.53
CA PRO A 5 -3.35 1.50 12.87
C PRO A 5 -2.09 1.91 13.61
N ALA A 6 -0.97 2.05 12.90
CA ALA A 6 0.23 2.59 13.49
C ALA A 6 -0.07 4.02 14.02
N PRO A 7 0.53 4.43 15.15
CA PRO A 7 0.38 5.79 15.63
C PRO A 7 0.79 6.76 14.52
N ALA A 8 0.03 7.86 14.38
CA ALA A 8 0.31 8.86 13.36
C ALA A 8 1.74 9.39 13.56
N MET A 9 2.60 9.17 12.56
CA MET A 9 3.98 9.62 12.58
C MET A 9 4.07 11.04 12.00
N ASN A 10 4.66 11.97 12.75
CA ASN A 10 4.91 13.32 12.27
C ASN A 10 6.15 13.38 11.35
N SER A 11 6.39 14.52 10.71
CA SER A 11 7.51 14.69 9.76
C SER A 11 8.89 14.45 10.39
N ALA A 12 9.10 14.86 11.64
CA ALA A 12 10.36 14.67 12.35
C ALA A 12 10.61 13.19 12.66
N GLN A 13 9.57 12.48 13.13
CA GLN A 13 9.63 11.03 13.38
C GLN A 13 9.86 10.25 12.08
N LEU A 14 9.23 10.66 10.98
CA LEU A 14 9.45 10.09 9.65
C LEU A 14 10.90 10.27 9.22
N GLN A 15 11.46 11.47 9.34
CA GLN A 15 12.85 11.73 9.00
C GLN A 15 13.82 10.90 9.86
N GLN A 16 13.55 10.77 11.16
CA GLN A 16 14.36 9.95 12.07
C GLN A 16 14.29 8.46 11.69
N MET A 17 13.10 7.96 11.34
CA MET A 17 12.91 6.59 10.87
C MET A 17 13.71 6.33 9.58
N LEU A 18 13.60 7.22 8.59
CA LEU A 18 14.31 7.10 7.31
C LEU A 18 15.83 7.17 7.49
N THR A 19 16.31 7.99 8.42
CA THR A 19 17.74 8.04 8.81
C THR A 19 18.18 6.71 9.42
N THR A 20 17.38 6.18 10.35
CA THR A 20 17.67 4.90 11.02
C THR A 20 17.70 3.74 10.03
N TYR A 21 16.82 3.77 9.02
CA TYR A 21 16.71 2.73 7.99
C TYR A 21 17.66 2.96 6.80
N LYS A 22 18.56 3.95 6.90
CA LYS A 22 19.62 4.23 5.91
C LYS A 22 19.09 4.50 4.50
N TYR A 23 18.01 5.27 4.38
CA TYR A 23 17.50 5.70 3.09
C TYR A 23 18.51 6.58 2.36
N GLN A 24 18.71 6.34 1.07
CA GLN A 24 19.67 7.10 0.27
C GLN A 24 19.26 8.57 0.11
N ASN A 25 17.98 8.83 -0.11
CA ASN A 25 17.46 10.17 -0.30
C ASN A 25 16.32 10.48 0.68
N ILE A 26 16.69 10.78 1.93
CA ILE A 26 15.74 11.02 3.02
C ILE A 26 14.82 12.21 2.70
N GLN A 27 15.38 13.34 2.24
CA GLN A 27 14.60 14.55 1.96
C GLN A 27 13.55 14.32 0.89
N HIS A 28 13.94 13.70 -0.23
CA HIS A 28 13.00 13.35 -1.30
C HIS A 28 11.91 12.40 -0.81
N THR A 29 12.27 11.39 -0.02
CA THR A 29 11.31 10.44 0.55
C THR A 29 10.31 11.14 1.49
N VAL A 30 10.77 12.04 2.37
CA VAL A 30 9.90 12.83 3.25
C VAL A 30 8.92 13.69 2.43
N SER A 31 9.41 14.38 1.40
CA SER A 31 8.55 15.21 0.54
C SER A 31 7.48 14.40 -0.18
N VAL A 32 7.82 13.21 -0.68
CA VAL A 32 6.85 12.29 -1.33
C VAL A 32 5.79 11.83 -0.34
N PHE A 33 6.19 11.44 0.87
CA PHE A 33 5.23 11.06 1.92
C PHE A 33 4.27 12.22 2.24
N GLN A 34 4.79 13.42 2.47
CA GLN A 34 3.98 14.61 2.75
C GLN A 34 3.02 14.93 1.61
N PHE A 35 3.49 14.84 0.36
CA PHE A 35 2.68 15.07 -0.83
C PHE A 35 1.53 14.07 -0.95
N VAL A 36 1.81 12.77 -0.78
CA VAL A 36 0.79 11.71 -0.86
C VAL A 36 -0.21 11.85 0.28
N MET A 37 0.24 12.08 1.51
CA MET A 37 -0.64 12.29 2.68
C MET A 37 -1.53 13.53 2.52
N GLY A 38 -1.04 14.59 1.87
CA GLY A 38 -1.83 15.78 1.57
C GLY A 38 -2.93 15.54 0.54
N ARG A 39 -2.75 14.58 -0.38
CA ARG A 39 -3.76 14.20 -1.37
C ARG A 39 -4.71 13.11 -0.88
N ILE A 40 -4.21 12.20 -0.05
CA ILE A 40 -4.91 10.99 0.38
C ILE A 40 -4.77 10.87 1.90
N PRO A 41 -5.63 11.55 2.69
CA PRO A 41 -5.50 11.63 4.15
C PRO A 41 -5.79 10.30 4.86
N SER A 42 -6.35 9.32 4.16
CA SER A 42 -6.53 7.95 4.63
C SER A 42 -5.22 7.15 4.66
N LEU A 43 -4.19 7.58 3.92
CA LEU A 43 -2.86 6.96 3.96
C LEU A 43 -2.02 7.55 5.10
N ARG A 44 -1.33 6.68 5.83
CA ARG A 44 -0.49 7.05 6.96
C ARG A 44 0.88 6.37 6.87
N PRO A 45 1.95 7.06 7.32
CA PRO A 45 3.26 6.46 7.47
C PRO A 45 3.25 5.35 8.52
N GLU A 46 3.82 4.20 8.17
CA GLU A 46 3.97 3.02 9.01
C GLU A 46 5.40 2.47 8.88
N ALA A 47 5.93 1.89 9.96
CA ALA A 47 7.15 1.09 9.91
C ALA A 47 6.77 -0.37 9.64
N VAL A 48 7.39 -0.98 8.64
CA VAL A 48 7.17 -2.38 8.28
C VAL A 48 8.50 -3.12 8.19
N GLN A 49 8.47 -4.43 8.40
CA GLN A 49 9.62 -5.30 8.20
C GLN A 49 9.37 -6.18 6.98
N LEU A 50 10.18 -6.02 5.93
CA LEU A 50 10.13 -6.88 4.75
C LEU A 50 10.92 -8.16 5.01
N PRO A 51 10.32 -9.34 4.79
CA PRO A 51 11.07 -10.59 4.87
C PRO A 51 12.16 -10.62 3.80
N THR A 52 13.38 -10.96 4.20
CA THR A 52 14.52 -11.17 3.30
C THR A 52 14.79 -12.67 3.20
N GLN A 53 15.15 -13.16 2.02
CA GLN A 53 15.42 -14.59 1.85
C GLN A 53 16.73 -14.97 2.57
N GLY A 54 16.60 -15.55 3.76
CA GLY A 54 17.73 -16.06 4.55
C GLY A 54 18.37 -15.06 5.52
N GLY A 55 17.71 -13.93 5.82
CA GLY A 55 18.30 -12.88 6.65
C GLY A 55 17.34 -12.27 7.68
N GLN A 56 17.87 -11.27 8.40
CA GLN A 56 17.05 -10.44 9.27
C GLN A 56 16.04 -9.64 8.42
N PRO A 57 14.79 -9.49 8.88
CA PRO A 57 13.81 -8.68 8.18
C PRO A 57 14.32 -7.25 7.97
N MET A 58 14.16 -6.74 6.76
CA MET A 58 14.61 -5.39 6.40
C MET A 58 13.58 -4.36 6.86
N PRO A 59 13.94 -3.41 7.74
CA PRO A 59 13.03 -2.34 8.12
C PRO A 59 12.80 -1.39 6.95
N CYS A 60 11.55 -1.04 6.69
CA CYS A 60 11.14 -0.18 5.58
C CYS A 60 10.02 0.78 6.02
N ALA A 61 9.95 1.91 5.34
CA ALA A 61 8.86 2.86 5.42
C ALA A 61 7.70 2.40 4.52
N CYS A 62 6.49 2.49 5.04
CA CYS A 62 5.26 2.13 4.34
C CYS A 62 4.24 3.27 4.42
N LEU A 63 3.47 3.49 3.37
CA LEU A 63 2.20 4.23 3.42
C LEU A 63 1.06 3.21 3.43
N GLY A 64 0.43 3.04 4.59
CA GLY A 64 -0.70 2.13 4.80
C GLY A 64 -2.01 2.90 4.95
N GLY A 65 -3.08 2.38 4.37
CA GLY A 65 -4.41 2.97 4.51
C GLY A 65 -5.37 2.49 3.44
N THR A 66 -6.35 3.31 3.07
CA THR A 66 -7.32 3.00 2.01
C THR A 66 -7.25 3.99 0.86
N LEU A 67 -7.43 3.52 -0.37
CA LEU A 67 -7.63 4.33 -1.55
C LEU A 67 -9.12 4.32 -1.96
N PRO A 68 -9.73 5.48 -2.22
CA PRO A 68 -11.06 5.52 -2.82
C PRO A 68 -10.96 5.15 -4.31
N VAL A 69 -11.54 4.01 -4.68
CA VAL A 69 -11.62 3.55 -6.08
C VAL A 69 -13.08 3.57 -6.52
N ARG A 70 -13.36 4.32 -7.59
CA ARG A 70 -14.69 4.35 -8.20
C ARG A 70 -14.85 3.14 -9.11
N TYR A 71 -15.92 2.39 -8.91
CA TYR A 71 -16.33 1.31 -9.78
C TYR A 71 -17.82 1.44 -10.08
N GLY A 72 -18.16 1.71 -11.34
CA GLY A 72 -19.52 2.09 -11.72
C GLY A 72 -19.97 3.34 -10.97
N GLN A 73 -21.09 3.23 -10.26
CA GLN A 73 -21.63 4.32 -9.42
C GLN A 73 -21.13 4.28 -7.97
N ASN A 74 -20.41 3.23 -7.56
CA ASN A 74 -20.00 3.02 -6.17
C ASN A 74 -18.53 3.39 -5.96
N VAL A 75 -18.21 3.91 -4.77
CA VAL A 75 -16.84 4.18 -4.35
C VAL A 75 -16.45 3.16 -3.29
N PHE A 76 -15.42 2.37 -3.57
CA PHE A 76 -14.88 1.36 -2.67
C PHE A 76 -13.61 1.89 -1.99
N GLN A 77 -13.48 1.63 -0.69
CA GLN A 77 -12.27 1.95 0.08
C GLN A 77 -11.33 0.74 0.04
N ILE A 78 -10.41 0.72 -0.92
CA ILE A 78 -9.49 -0.41 -1.12
C ILE A 78 -8.29 -0.25 -0.18
N PRO A 79 -8.05 -1.17 0.76
CA PRO A 79 -6.89 -1.13 1.62
C PRO A 79 -5.61 -1.40 0.82
N VAL A 80 -4.66 -0.48 0.89
CA VAL A 80 -3.36 -0.57 0.21
C VAL A 80 -2.22 -0.38 1.19
N ARG A 81 -1.07 -0.93 0.82
CA ARG A 81 0.22 -0.64 1.42
C ARG A 81 1.25 -0.41 0.33
N ILE A 82 1.94 0.72 0.44
CA ILE A 82 2.98 1.17 -0.48
C ILE A 82 4.27 1.20 0.34
N ILE A 83 5.14 0.22 0.16
CA ILE A 83 6.42 0.12 0.86
C ILE A 83 7.49 0.76 -0.01
N LEU A 84 8.19 1.75 0.53
CA LEU A 84 9.35 2.34 -0.11
C LEU A 84 10.59 1.61 0.41
N LEU A 85 11.49 1.20 -0.48
CA LEU A 85 12.76 0.58 -0.10
C LEU A 85 13.81 1.67 0.23
N PRO A 86 14.87 1.37 1.00
CA PRO A 86 15.92 2.35 1.32
C PRO A 86 16.58 2.98 0.08
N GLN A 87 16.60 2.26 -1.04
CA GLN A 87 17.10 2.72 -2.34
C GLN A 87 16.11 3.60 -3.14
N PHE A 88 14.95 3.98 -2.59
CA PHE A 88 14.05 4.94 -3.23
C PHE A 88 14.75 6.32 -3.38
N PRO A 89 14.59 7.03 -4.52
CA PRO A 89 13.73 6.74 -5.68
C PRO A 89 14.34 5.86 -6.79
N PHE A 90 15.56 5.35 -6.62
CA PHE A 90 16.24 4.53 -7.65
C PHE A 90 15.62 3.13 -7.81
N ALA A 91 14.92 2.63 -6.78
CA ALA A 91 14.02 1.49 -6.93
C ALA A 91 12.56 1.88 -6.75
N ALA A 92 11.71 1.26 -7.55
CA ALA A 92 10.26 1.40 -7.44
C ALA A 92 9.75 0.87 -6.09
N PRO A 93 8.72 1.50 -5.51
CA PRO A 93 8.08 1.00 -4.29
C PRO A 93 7.32 -0.30 -4.55
N LEU A 94 7.15 -1.10 -3.49
CA LEU A 94 6.34 -2.31 -3.50
C LEU A 94 4.91 -1.97 -3.07
N CYS A 95 3.94 -2.21 -3.94
CA CYS A 95 2.52 -1.94 -3.66
C CYS A 95 1.73 -3.24 -3.56
N TYR A 96 0.98 -3.41 -2.48
CA TYR A 96 0.05 -4.53 -2.33
C TYR A 96 -1.25 -4.08 -1.70
N VAL A 97 -2.32 -4.80 -2.04
CA VAL A 97 -3.62 -4.66 -1.41
C VAL A 97 -3.72 -5.66 -0.26
N THR A 98 -4.37 -5.26 0.83
CA THR A 98 -4.57 -6.14 1.99
C THR A 98 -6.03 -6.57 2.05
N PRO A 99 -6.42 -7.75 1.53
CA PRO A 99 -7.82 -8.15 1.47
C PRO A 99 -8.47 -8.08 2.86
N THR A 100 -9.58 -7.36 2.99
CA THR A 100 -10.44 -7.46 4.17
C THR A 100 -11.26 -8.76 4.11
N PRO A 101 -11.80 -9.28 5.23
CA PRO A 101 -12.61 -10.50 5.24
C PRO A 101 -13.85 -10.44 4.33
N GLN A 102 -14.27 -9.22 3.96
CA GLN A 102 -15.36 -8.96 3.01
C GLN A 102 -14.90 -8.91 1.53
N MET A 103 -13.60 -9.08 1.26
CA MET A 103 -13.03 -9.16 -0.09
C MET A 103 -12.66 -10.62 -0.39
N ALA A 104 -13.29 -11.19 -1.41
CA ALA A 104 -12.91 -12.49 -1.94
C ALA A 104 -11.76 -12.31 -2.95
N LEU A 105 -10.73 -13.14 -2.81
CA LEU A 105 -9.76 -13.34 -3.88
C LEU A 105 -10.44 -14.18 -4.97
N VAL A 106 -10.76 -13.54 -6.09
CA VAL A 106 -11.28 -14.23 -7.27
C VAL A 106 -10.09 -14.52 -8.19
N PRO A 107 -9.80 -15.80 -8.51
CA PRO A 107 -8.82 -16.11 -9.54
C PRO A 107 -9.30 -15.51 -10.86
N SER A 108 -8.52 -14.60 -11.44
CA SER A 108 -8.86 -14.05 -12.75
C SER A 108 -8.59 -15.11 -13.82
N GLN A 109 -9.41 -15.12 -14.88
CA GLN A 109 -9.36 -16.07 -16.00
C GLN A 109 -8.06 -15.97 -16.84
N GLN A 110 -7.18 -15.01 -16.54
CA GLN A 110 -5.88 -14.87 -17.18
C GLN A 110 -4.83 -15.40 -16.20
N GLY A 111 -4.16 -16.49 -16.57
CA GLY A 111 -3.29 -17.27 -15.69
C GLY A 111 -2.39 -16.43 -14.78
N GLY A 112 -2.59 -16.57 -13.46
CA GLY A 112 -1.66 -16.11 -12.42
C GLY A 112 -2.03 -14.83 -11.67
N VAL A 113 -3.09 -14.09 -12.05
CA VAL A 113 -3.48 -12.85 -11.37
C VAL A 113 -4.65 -13.04 -10.41
N MET A 114 -4.45 -12.70 -9.13
CA MET A 114 -5.51 -12.66 -8.12
C MET A 114 -6.28 -11.35 -8.24
N SER A 115 -7.58 -11.42 -8.54
CA SER A 115 -8.48 -10.27 -8.55
C SER A 115 -9.24 -10.18 -7.22
N PHE A 116 -9.67 -8.99 -6.81
CA PHE A 116 -10.40 -8.79 -5.56
C PHE A 116 -11.86 -8.46 -5.90
N SER A 117 -12.81 -9.29 -5.48
CA SER A 117 -14.25 -9.01 -5.57
C SER A 117 -14.85 -8.76 -4.19
N PRO A 118 -15.87 -7.90 -4.05
CA PRO A 118 -16.65 -7.83 -2.81
C PRO A 118 -17.39 -9.15 -2.56
N SER A 119 -17.60 -9.48 -1.28
CA SER A 119 -18.27 -10.69 -0.76
C SER A 119 -19.67 -10.91 -1.40
N PRO A 120 -20.09 -12.17 -1.63
CA PRO A 120 -21.27 -12.54 -2.43
C PRO A 120 -22.65 -12.16 -1.86
N SER A 121 -22.75 -11.47 -0.72
CA SER A 121 -24.05 -10.98 -0.20
C SER A 121 -24.66 -9.85 -1.06
N LEU A 122 -23.89 -9.28 -1.98
CA LEU A 122 -24.35 -8.33 -2.99
C LEU A 122 -24.06 -8.93 -4.37
N SER A 123 -25.01 -9.71 -4.88
CA SER A 123 -24.97 -10.30 -6.21
C SER A 123 -25.07 -9.22 -7.30
N LEU A 124 -23.96 -8.55 -7.58
CA LEU A 124 -23.76 -7.88 -8.87
C LEU A 124 -22.70 -8.69 -9.61
N SER A 125 -23.11 -9.37 -10.68
CA SER A 125 -22.22 -10.00 -11.64
C SER A 125 -21.32 -8.93 -12.27
N LEU A 126 -20.05 -8.92 -11.91
CA LEU A 126 -19.07 -7.91 -12.34
C LEU A 126 -18.14 -8.54 -13.39
N PRO A 127 -18.02 -7.98 -14.61
CA PRO A 127 -17.08 -8.46 -15.59
C PRO A 127 -15.64 -8.04 -15.23
N LEU A 128 -14.78 -9.05 -15.18
CA LEU A 128 -13.37 -9.11 -15.58
C LEU A 128 -12.40 -8.03 -15.07
N SER A 129 -11.49 -8.50 -14.20
CA SER A 129 -10.07 -8.14 -14.08
C SER A 129 -9.73 -6.66 -13.79
N LEU A 130 -9.66 -6.33 -12.50
CA LEU A 130 -8.93 -5.16 -12.03
C LEU A 130 -7.43 -5.51 -11.92
N SER A 131 -6.73 -5.49 -13.06
CA SER A 131 -5.26 -5.39 -13.04
C SER A 131 -4.90 -3.97 -12.60
N LEU A 132 -4.67 -3.79 -11.29
CA LEU A 132 -4.26 -2.52 -10.71
C LEU A 132 -2.80 -2.24 -11.10
N TYR A 133 -2.57 -1.78 -12.34
CA TYR A 133 -1.29 -1.25 -12.79
C TYR A 133 -1.06 0.09 -12.08
N ILE A 134 -0.42 0.06 -10.92
CA ILE A 134 0.05 1.28 -10.26
C ILE A 134 1.31 1.73 -11.00
N TYR A 135 1.13 2.41 -12.14
CA TYR A 135 2.19 3.22 -12.73
C TYR A 135 2.34 4.48 -11.89
N ILE A 136 3.41 4.55 -11.09
CA ILE A 136 3.86 5.80 -10.48
C ILE A 136 4.83 6.39 -11.50
N TYR A 137 4.34 7.33 -12.33
CA TYR A 137 5.19 8.19 -13.16
C TYR A 137 5.80 9.31 -12.31
#